data_AF-A0A7C2RL13-F1
#
_entry.id   AF-A0A7C2RL13-F1
#
_cell.length_a   1.000
_cell.length_b   1.000
_cell.length_c   1.000
_cell.angle_alpha   90.00
_cell.angle_beta   90.00
_cell.angle_gamma   90.00
#
_symmetry.space_group_name_H-M   'P 1'
#
loop_
_entity.id
_entity.type
_entity.pdbx_description
1 polymer ?
#
loop_
_entity_poly.entity_id
_entity_poly.type
_entity_poly.pdbx_seq_one_letter_code
_entity_poly.pdbx_strand_id
1 'polypeptide(L)'
;MRGRARSTIRVLKAMLLPLNAPARRCIQREGSSSPVRDSRKGERRSERMRSRSVQRAMCLLLLLLWPAEGLPRQSGRHTVIPSLEKAFDFPIGGRGRVENLSGGIRVETWSRPRVELDVRPLAGARAFRPSLISLSTSADAFTCLIPAAPHLRLEARLRVPDGTSLELKSTDGLIEVSGEPGAVTIETTGGNVTLHLPANFDAEIALFAPQGAIQSELPILVRGKFDAHAIEGKLGRGGRPLTVKTARGDIRLLALPPTMSPSPSLARTESAPAPREQLERAEEPASPRARPSLRTEPSEESPLPPRRTRSEDTGDAITLEAPLVNVNVSVTDEYGKAVADLRKEDFVIYEDGVQQQITHFAPVTAPFDLALLLDVSGSTESKLGVIRRAAQAFVDMLGPDDRMAVFAFARRVYPIAPFTNDRVLLKQRIQAIRGGGGTAFYDALWHVLTEVERRPGRRRAIVVMTDGVDNSIRQPWLYPTDHTFEELLARVQESDVLIYPIYLDTEYEVVVRQRRESPMSYAVARRQLLALAEHSAGTLYRADTVEDLEGVYQRIADELRTIYSLAYSPTNATRDGKWRTIRVKVLRPGVRVKARRGYYAR
;
A
#
# COMPACT_ATOMS: atom_id res chain seq x y z
N MET A 1 29.18 32.50 -70.69
CA MET A 1 29.03 31.16 -71.33
C MET A 1 27.95 30.40 -70.56
N ARG A 2 26.89 29.88 -71.20
CA ARG A 2 26.67 28.46 -71.61
C ARG A 2 26.96 27.45 -70.47
N GLY A 3 26.05 26.58 -70.02
CA GLY A 3 24.60 26.30 -70.30
C GLY A 3 23.94 25.66 -69.05
N ARG A 4 22.61 25.62 -68.83
CA ARG A 4 21.49 24.98 -69.59
C ARG A 4 21.63 23.45 -69.80
N ALA A 5 20.59 22.60 -69.76
CA ALA A 5 19.24 22.65 -69.16
C ALA A 5 18.48 21.29 -69.33
N ARG A 6 17.45 21.05 -68.51
CA ARG A 6 16.27 20.13 -68.61
C ARG A 6 16.07 19.21 -69.84
N SER A 7 15.65 17.95 -69.59
CA SER A 7 14.84 17.09 -70.49
C SER A 7 14.30 15.84 -69.74
N THR A 8 13.14 15.19 -69.99
CA THR A 8 11.90 15.47 -70.76
C THR A 8 10.77 14.50 -70.31
N ILE A 9 9.49 14.77 -70.62
CA ILE A 9 8.26 14.04 -70.21
C ILE A 9 7.69 13.13 -71.32
N ARG A 10 7.10 11.97 -70.97
CA ARG A 10 6.01 11.18 -71.65
C ARG A 10 5.36 10.25 -70.59
N VAL A 11 4.06 9.98 -70.42
CA VAL A 11 2.75 10.28 -71.08
C VAL A 11 2.21 9.27 -72.11
N LEU A 12 1.33 8.37 -71.65
CA LEU A 12 0.08 7.79 -72.22
C LEU A 12 -0.66 7.14 -71.00
N LYS A 13 -1.95 7.29 -70.66
CA LYS A 13 -3.26 7.37 -71.36
C LYS A 13 -3.81 5.97 -71.76
N ALA A 14 -5.07 5.55 -71.55
CA ALA A 14 -6.13 5.78 -70.53
C ALA A 14 -7.42 5.03 -70.99
N MET A 15 -8.19 4.36 -70.11
CA MET A 15 -9.58 3.83 -70.28
C MET A 15 -9.94 2.91 -69.08
N LEU A 16 -11.19 2.65 -68.67
CA LEU A 16 -12.41 3.49 -68.56
C LEU A 16 -13.34 2.89 -67.45
N LEU A 17 -14.32 3.64 -66.95
CA LEU A 17 -15.32 3.28 -65.90
C LEU A 17 -16.71 2.94 -66.54
N PRO A 18 -17.80 2.66 -65.78
CA PRO A 18 -18.05 1.78 -64.62
C PRO A 18 -19.28 0.85 -64.88
N LEU A 19 -19.95 0.29 -63.84
CA LEU A 19 -21.42 0.41 -63.60
C LEU A 19 -22.01 -0.46 -62.45
N ASN A 20 -22.85 0.17 -61.62
CA ASN A 20 -24.06 -0.27 -60.87
C ASN A 20 -24.15 -1.54 -59.95
N ALA A 21 -24.95 -1.36 -58.89
CA ALA A 21 -25.58 -2.38 -58.00
C ALA A 21 -27.13 -2.27 -58.15
N PRO A 22 -28.05 -2.54 -57.18
CA PRO A 22 -28.04 -3.37 -55.96
C PRO A 22 -29.32 -4.25 -55.74
N ALA A 23 -29.31 -5.24 -54.83
CA ALA A 23 -30.50 -5.85 -54.17
C ALA A 23 -30.11 -6.90 -53.10
N ARG A 24 -31.00 -7.46 -52.25
CA ARG A 24 -31.94 -6.94 -51.22
C ARG A 24 -32.63 -8.15 -50.54
N ARG A 25 -33.13 -8.00 -49.29
CA ARG A 25 -34.03 -8.93 -48.53
C ARG A 25 -33.38 -10.22 -47.97
N CYS A 26 -33.50 -10.60 -46.69
CA CYS A 26 -34.65 -10.99 -45.82
C CYS A 26 -35.00 -12.51 -45.94
N ILE A 27 -35.50 -13.27 -44.94
CA ILE A 27 -35.99 -12.98 -43.56
C ILE A 27 -36.04 -14.27 -42.69
N GLN A 28 -35.80 -14.20 -41.37
CA GLN A 28 -36.28 -15.14 -40.29
C GLN A 28 -35.89 -16.65 -40.40
N ARG A 29 -36.13 -17.58 -39.43
CA ARG A 29 -36.73 -17.59 -38.07
C ARG A 29 -36.18 -18.78 -37.22
N GLU A 30 -36.66 -18.91 -35.98
CA GLU A 30 -36.80 -20.09 -35.08
C GLU A 30 -36.22 -21.49 -35.47
N GLY A 31 -35.74 -22.33 -34.55
CA GLY A 31 -35.76 -22.21 -33.08
C GLY A 31 -35.25 -23.47 -32.33
N SER A 32 -35.60 -23.55 -31.04
CA SER A 32 -35.30 -24.58 -30.01
C SER A 32 -35.16 -26.06 -30.44
N SER A 33 -34.16 -26.77 -29.88
CA SER A 33 -34.41 -27.80 -28.84
C SER A 33 -33.14 -28.56 -28.37
N SER A 34 -33.00 -28.76 -27.05
CA SER A 34 -32.30 -29.92 -26.45
C SER A 34 -33.37 -30.96 -26.05
N PRO A 35 -33.11 -32.28 -26.05
CA PRO A 35 -32.56 -32.90 -24.82
C PRO A 35 -31.77 -34.24 -24.92
N VAL A 36 -30.86 -34.46 -23.95
CA VAL A 36 -30.69 -35.69 -23.11
C VAL A 36 -30.60 -37.10 -23.74
N ARG A 37 -29.41 -37.75 -23.57
CA ARG A 37 -29.12 -39.22 -23.48
C ARG A 37 -29.48 -40.09 -24.72
N ASP A 38 -29.03 -41.35 -24.87
CA ASP A 38 -28.16 -42.22 -24.05
C ASP A 38 -27.20 -43.09 -24.91
N SER A 39 -26.49 -43.98 -24.24
CA SER A 39 -25.42 -44.88 -24.68
C SER A 39 -25.95 -46.19 -25.31
N ARG A 40 -25.33 -46.67 -26.41
CA ARG A 40 -24.61 -47.99 -26.53
C ARG A 40 -24.46 -48.52 -27.97
N LYS A 41 -23.26 -49.09 -28.23
CA LYS A 41 -22.89 -50.27 -29.07
C LYS A 41 -23.56 -50.54 -30.44
N GLY A 42 -22.76 -50.98 -31.40
CA GLY A 42 -23.23 -51.70 -32.62
C GLY A 42 -22.58 -51.22 -33.93
N GLU A 43 -21.25 -51.21 -34.06
CA GLU A 43 -20.47 -52.37 -34.57
C GLU A 43 -20.70 -52.68 -36.07
N ARG A 44 -19.74 -52.27 -36.92
CA ARG A 44 -19.48 -52.90 -38.23
C ARG A 44 -18.02 -52.71 -38.67
N ARG A 45 -17.35 -53.85 -38.87
CA ARG A 45 -16.12 -54.17 -39.64
C ARG A 45 -15.05 -53.06 -39.79
N SER A 46 -13.82 -53.20 -39.29
CA SER A 46 -12.85 -54.32 -39.34
C SER A 46 -12.23 -54.59 -40.72
N GLU A 47 -11.04 -54.02 -40.96
CA GLU A 47 -9.98 -54.73 -41.70
C GLU A 47 -8.59 -54.15 -41.33
N ARG A 48 -7.52 -54.89 -41.66
CA ARG A 48 -6.10 -54.57 -41.37
C ARG A 48 -5.68 -54.50 -39.89
N MET A 49 -5.75 -55.64 -39.18
CA MET A 49 -4.86 -55.89 -38.04
C MET A 49 -4.49 -57.38 -37.91
N ARG A 50 -3.20 -57.70 -38.14
CA ARG A 50 -2.43 -58.91 -37.73
C ARG A 50 -0.98 -58.69 -38.21
N SER A 51 0.07 -59.09 -37.50
CA SER A 51 0.16 -59.74 -36.18
C SER A 51 1.39 -59.24 -35.40
N ARG A 52 1.37 -59.39 -34.07
CA ARG A 52 2.57 -59.35 -33.23
C ARG A 52 3.06 -60.78 -33.02
N SER A 53 4.30 -61.10 -33.38
CA SER A 53 5.08 -62.21 -32.77
C SER A 53 6.48 -62.34 -33.37
N VAL A 54 7.51 -62.05 -32.58
CA VAL A 54 8.76 -62.84 -32.40
C VAL A 54 9.55 -62.13 -31.28
N GLN A 55 10.31 -62.87 -30.48
CA GLN A 55 10.88 -62.39 -29.22
C GLN A 55 12.23 -63.08 -28.95
N ARG A 56 13.21 -62.31 -28.44
CA ARG A 56 14.59 -62.72 -28.06
C ARG A 56 15.59 -62.92 -29.22
N ALA A 57 16.86 -63.03 -28.83
CA ALA A 57 18.04 -63.45 -29.60
C ALA A 57 18.64 -62.47 -30.65
N MET A 58 19.28 -61.38 -30.18
CA MET A 58 20.60 -60.93 -30.68
C MET A 58 21.18 -59.79 -29.82
N CYS A 59 22.29 -60.07 -29.11
CA CYS A 59 23.32 -59.12 -28.61
C CYS A 59 24.23 -59.82 -27.57
N LEU A 60 24.87 -60.94 -27.94
CA LEU A 60 25.80 -61.63 -27.04
C LEU A 60 26.78 -62.56 -27.78
N LEU A 61 27.78 -61.99 -28.46
CA LEU A 61 29.13 -62.57 -28.62
C LEU A 61 30.11 -61.53 -29.21
N LEU A 62 31.41 -61.86 -29.18
CA LEU A 62 32.53 -61.13 -29.80
C LEU A 62 32.80 -59.71 -29.26
N LEU A 63 33.37 -59.64 -28.06
CA LEU A 63 34.77 -59.24 -27.92
C LEU A 63 35.34 -59.75 -26.58
N LEU A 64 36.20 -60.77 -26.67
CA LEU A 64 36.99 -61.32 -25.56
C LEU A 64 38.46 -61.29 -25.98
N LEU A 65 39.30 -60.64 -25.18
CA LEU A 65 40.74 -60.87 -25.06
C LEU A 65 41.22 -60.24 -23.72
N TRP A 66 42.18 -60.89 -23.06
CA TRP A 66 42.75 -60.56 -21.74
C TRP A 66 43.59 -59.24 -21.77
N PRO A 67 44.04 -58.67 -20.63
CA PRO A 67 43.97 -59.22 -19.27
C PRO A 67 43.37 -58.31 -18.18
N ALA A 68 43.24 -58.88 -16.97
CA ALA A 68 42.95 -58.15 -15.74
C ALA A 68 44.17 -58.15 -14.82
N GLU A 69 44.57 -56.96 -14.34
CA GLU A 69 45.41 -56.75 -13.16
C GLU A 69 44.59 -55.97 -12.11
N GLY A 70 44.98 -56.06 -10.83
CA GLY A 70 44.06 -55.85 -9.72
C GLY A 70 44.34 -54.69 -8.76
N LEU A 71 43.33 -54.46 -7.89
CA LEU A 71 43.33 -53.63 -6.68
C LEU A 71 43.31 -52.09 -6.89
N PRO A 72 42.85 -51.31 -5.89
CA PRO A 72 42.12 -51.69 -4.68
C PRO A 72 40.65 -51.20 -4.67
N ARG A 73 39.86 -51.64 -3.67
CA ARG A 73 38.60 -50.95 -3.31
C ARG A 73 38.93 -49.55 -2.79
N GLN A 74 38.34 -48.50 -3.37
CA GLN A 74 38.21 -47.21 -2.68
C GLN A 74 36.77 -46.95 -2.23
N SER A 75 36.66 -46.28 -1.09
CA SER A 75 35.43 -46.03 -0.34
C SER A 75 34.65 -44.82 -0.85
N GLY A 76 33.38 -44.73 -0.45
CA GLY A 76 32.68 -43.44 -0.28
C GLY A 76 32.64 -42.52 -1.49
N ARG A 77 31.82 -42.84 -2.51
CA ARG A 77 31.27 -41.78 -3.37
C ARG A 77 30.35 -40.89 -2.53
N HIS A 78 30.91 -39.84 -1.94
CA HIS A 78 30.14 -38.72 -1.44
C HIS A 78 29.35 -38.14 -2.62
N THR A 79 28.03 -38.32 -2.61
CA THR A 79 27.14 -37.62 -3.55
C THR A 79 27.24 -36.13 -3.24
N VAL A 80 28.03 -35.40 -4.03
CA VAL A 80 28.17 -33.94 -3.88
C VAL A 80 26.83 -33.31 -4.22
N ILE A 81 26.04 -33.05 -3.18
CA ILE A 81 24.84 -32.22 -3.25
C ILE A 81 25.31 -30.82 -3.67
N PRO A 82 24.77 -30.23 -4.76
CA PRO A 82 25.17 -28.89 -5.16
C PRO A 82 24.72 -27.88 -4.10
N SER A 83 25.68 -27.27 -3.39
CA SER A 83 25.50 -26.00 -2.68
C SER A 83 25.90 -24.83 -3.59
N LEU A 84 25.44 -23.63 -3.26
CA LEU A 84 26.07 -22.40 -3.74
C LEU A 84 26.74 -21.71 -2.56
N GLU A 85 28.06 -21.79 -2.51
CA GLU A 85 28.89 -21.11 -1.52
C GLU A 85 29.61 -19.93 -2.17
N LYS A 86 29.42 -18.74 -1.60
CA LYS A 86 30.00 -17.47 -2.06
C LYS A 86 30.39 -16.63 -0.86
N ALA A 87 31.60 -16.07 -0.87
CA ALA A 87 32.05 -15.15 0.16
C ALA A 87 32.82 -13.98 -0.46
N PHE A 88 32.44 -12.76 -0.11
CA PHE A 88 32.94 -11.52 -0.71
C PHE A 88 33.02 -10.41 0.34
N ASP A 89 33.99 -9.53 0.18
CA ASP A 89 34.26 -8.46 1.15
C ASP A 89 33.18 -7.39 1.06
N PHE A 90 32.75 -6.86 2.22
CA PHE A 90 31.53 -6.07 2.30
C PHE A 90 31.59 -5.07 3.48
N PRO A 91 31.24 -3.79 3.28
CA PRO A 91 31.35 -2.80 4.34
C PRO A 91 30.33 -3.02 5.47
N ILE A 92 30.75 -2.70 6.69
CA ILE A 92 29.88 -2.53 7.86
C ILE A 92 28.82 -1.47 7.51
N GLY A 93 27.54 -1.76 7.79
CA GLY A 93 26.42 -0.87 7.44
C GLY A 93 25.93 -0.95 5.98
N GLY A 94 26.43 -1.88 5.16
CA GLY A 94 25.93 -2.10 3.80
C GLY A 94 24.49 -2.62 3.72
N ARG A 95 23.99 -2.86 2.50
CA ARG A 95 22.58 -3.22 2.22
C ARG A 95 22.42 -4.59 1.55
N GLY A 96 21.87 -5.56 2.27
CA GLY A 96 21.59 -6.91 1.76
C GLY A 96 20.12 -7.13 1.40
N ARG A 97 19.84 -7.71 0.23
CA ARG A 97 18.50 -8.15 -0.19
C ARG A 97 18.51 -9.66 -0.45
N VAL A 98 17.59 -10.41 0.16
CA VAL A 98 17.49 -11.87 0.02
C VAL A 98 16.05 -12.28 -0.19
N GLU A 99 15.72 -12.76 -1.38
CA GLU A 99 14.38 -13.27 -1.72
C GLU A 99 14.48 -14.78 -1.99
N ASN A 100 13.99 -15.61 -1.05
CA ASN A 100 13.92 -17.06 -1.18
C ASN A 100 12.47 -17.56 -1.23
N LEU A 101 11.88 -17.55 -2.42
CA LEU A 101 10.53 -18.03 -2.66
C LEU A 101 10.43 -19.57 -2.74
N SER A 102 11.54 -20.28 -2.45
CA SER A 102 11.63 -21.73 -2.45
C SER A 102 12.17 -22.31 -1.13
N GLY A 103 12.17 -21.54 -0.04
CA GLY A 103 12.40 -22.05 1.31
C GLY A 103 12.90 -20.98 2.30
N GLY A 104 13.60 -21.42 3.34
CA GLY A 104 13.96 -20.59 4.49
C GLY A 104 15.17 -19.67 4.26
N ILE A 105 15.30 -18.68 5.14
CA ILE A 105 16.45 -17.76 5.20
C ILE A 105 16.95 -17.71 6.64
N ARG A 106 18.24 -17.96 6.87
CA ARG A 106 18.90 -17.78 8.17
C ARG A 106 20.02 -16.78 8.01
N VAL A 107 19.99 -15.70 8.80
CA VAL A 107 21.03 -14.67 8.82
C VAL A 107 21.66 -14.61 10.21
N GLU A 108 22.99 -14.62 10.25
CA GLU A 108 23.82 -14.38 11.43
C GLU A 108 24.63 -13.10 11.17
N THR A 109 24.64 -12.14 12.09
CA THR A 109 25.54 -10.98 11.97
C THR A 109 26.86 -11.24 12.71
N TRP A 110 27.93 -10.58 12.25
CA TRP A 110 29.26 -10.74 12.82
C TRP A 110 30.16 -9.53 12.62
N SER A 111 31.23 -9.46 13.43
CA SER A 111 32.18 -8.35 13.45
C SER A 111 33.20 -8.34 12.30
N ARG A 112 32.93 -9.06 11.20
CA ARG A 112 33.82 -9.16 10.03
C ARG A 112 33.24 -8.39 8.85
N PRO A 113 34.04 -7.57 8.13
CA PRO A 113 33.60 -6.81 6.94
C PRO A 113 33.54 -7.71 5.69
N ARG A 114 32.74 -8.79 5.77
CA ARG A 114 32.58 -9.80 4.73
C ARG A 114 31.19 -10.40 4.80
N VAL A 115 30.61 -10.71 3.64
CA VAL A 115 29.42 -11.55 3.54
C VAL A 115 29.83 -12.97 3.17
N GLU A 116 29.28 -13.96 3.87
CA GLU A 116 29.28 -15.36 3.42
C GLU A 116 27.83 -15.78 3.12
N LEU A 117 27.61 -16.40 1.98
CA LEU A 117 26.32 -16.92 1.51
C LEU A 117 26.51 -18.40 1.18
N ASP A 118 25.71 -19.25 1.83
CA ASP A 118 25.66 -20.70 1.64
C ASP A 118 24.20 -21.11 1.37
N VAL A 119 23.88 -21.50 0.14
CA VAL A 119 22.53 -21.98 -0.23
C VAL A 119 22.55 -23.48 -0.44
N ARG A 120 21.78 -24.20 0.38
CA ARG A 120 21.75 -25.67 0.42
C ARG A 120 20.32 -26.20 0.31
N PRO A 121 20.11 -27.39 -0.29
CA PRO A 121 18.80 -28.03 -0.28
C PRO A 121 18.51 -28.65 1.08
N LEU A 122 17.25 -28.52 1.52
CA LEU A 122 16.75 -29.17 2.73
C LEU A 122 16.68 -30.69 2.55
N ALA A 123 16.67 -31.43 3.67
CA ALA A 123 16.67 -32.90 3.65
C ALA A 123 15.51 -33.47 2.81
N GLY A 124 15.84 -34.40 1.90
CA GLY A 124 14.88 -34.99 0.96
C GLY A 124 14.55 -34.16 -0.29
N ALA A 125 15.04 -32.92 -0.40
CA ALA A 125 14.87 -32.13 -1.62
C ALA A 125 15.75 -32.62 -2.78
N ARG A 126 15.31 -32.34 -4.02
CA ARG A 126 16.06 -32.71 -5.23
C ARG A 126 17.24 -31.76 -5.46
N ALA A 127 18.32 -32.28 -6.04
CA ALA A 127 19.46 -31.48 -6.48
C ALA A 127 19.02 -30.36 -7.44
N PHE A 128 19.52 -29.15 -7.22
CA PHE A 128 19.20 -27.97 -8.02
C PHE A 128 20.39 -27.55 -8.90
N ARG A 129 20.16 -26.66 -9.88
CA ARG A 129 21.23 -26.03 -10.66
C ARG A 129 21.61 -24.69 -10.02
N PRO A 130 22.88 -24.45 -9.63
CA PRO A 130 23.28 -23.17 -9.04
C PRO A 130 22.96 -21.94 -9.90
N SER A 131 22.89 -22.10 -11.22
CA SER A 131 22.46 -21.06 -12.18
C SER A 131 21.00 -20.60 -12.04
N LEU A 132 20.20 -21.19 -11.15
CA LEU A 132 18.86 -20.72 -10.80
C LEU A 132 18.90 -19.60 -9.75
N ILE A 133 20.03 -19.43 -9.04
CA ILE A 133 20.21 -18.39 -8.03
C ILE A 133 20.89 -17.19 -8.69
N SER A 134 20.25 -16.03 -8.63
CA SER A 134 20.85 -14.77 -9.07
C SER A 134 21.50 -14.09 -7.88
N LEU A 135 22.83 -13.99 -7.87
CA LEU A 135 23.58 -13.16 -6.94
C LEU A 135 24.19 -11.97 -7.69
N SER A 136 23.92 -10.76 -7.23
CA SER A 136 24.56 -9.52 -7.66
C SER A 136 25.13 -8.75 -6.47
N THR A 137 26.24 -8.05 -6.69
CA THR A 137 27.03 -7.37 -5.65
C THR A 137 27.58 -6.04 -6.17
N SER A 138 27.37 -4.95 -5.45
CA SER A 138 28.05 -3.66 -5.60
C SER A 138 29.10 -3.50 -4.47
N ALA A 139 29.70 -2.31 -4.36
CA ALA A 139 30.61 -1.97 -3.26
C ALA A 139 29.91 -1.83 -1.89
N ASP A 140 28.59 -1.58 -1.88
CA ASP A 140 27.80 -1.23 -0.69
C ASP A 140 26.56 -2.12 -0.48
N ALA A 141 26.18 -2.92 -1.49
CA ALA A 141 24.95 -3.68 -1.50
C ALA A 141 25.09 -5.05 -2.16
N PHE A 142 24.24 -6.01 -1.78
CA PHE A 142 24.09 -7.29 -2.47
C PHE A 142 22.62 -7.66 -2.64
N THR A 143 22.33 -8.46 -3.66
CA THR A 143 20.99 -9.01 -3.89
C THR A 143 21.09 -10.48 -4.31
N CYS A 144 20.49 -11.36 -3.50
CA CYS A 144 20.37 -12.79 -3.75
C CYS A 144 18.91 -13.14 -4.01
N LEU A 145 18.60 -13.69 -5.18
CA LEU A 145 17.25 -14.10 -5.59
C LEU A 145 17.23 -15.61 -5.88
N ILE A 146 16.37 -16.33 -5.17
CA ILE A 146 16.07 -17.75 -5.37
C ILE A 146 14.59 -17.84 -5.80
N PRO A 147 14.30 -18.17 -7.07
CA PRO A 147 12.96 -18.12 -7.63
C PRO A 147 12.07 -19.26 -7.10
N ALA A 148 10.76 -19.00 -7.08
CA ALA A 148 9.76 -20.01 -6.71
C ALA A 148 9.74 -21.17 -7.70
N ALA A 149 9.93 -22.40 -7.22
CA ALA A 149 9.74 -23.62 -8.00
C ALA A 149 9.07 -24.73 -7.17
N PRO A 150 8.07 -25.47 -7.71
CA PRO A 150 7.29 -26.47 -6.96
C PRO A 150 8.09 -27.63 -6.34
N HIS A 151 9.32 -27.86 -6.82
CA HIS A 151 10.18 -28.98 -6.39
C HIS A 151 11.47 -28.53 -5.69
N LEU A 152 11.65 -27.23 -5.47
CA LEU A 152 12.77 -26.69 -4.70
C LEU A 152 12.36 -26.45 -3.25
N ARG A 153 13.26 -26.84 -2.35
CA ARG A 153 13.23 -26.62 -0.91
C ARG A 153 14.65 -26.28 -0.49
N LEU A 154 14.99 -25.00 -0.55
CA LEU A 154 16.34 -24.48 -0.32
C LEU A 154 16.37 -23.61 0.95
N GLU A 155 17.43 -23.75 1.75
CA GLU A 155 17.75 -22.87 2.86
C GLU A 155 18.90 -21.96 2.43
N ALA A 156 18.71 -20.64 2.56
CA ALA A 156 19.75 -19.65 2.32
C ALA A 156 20.34 -19.21 3.67
N ARG A 157 21.59 -19.59 3.93
CA ARG A 157 22.34 -19.18 5.11
C ARG A 157 23.23 -18.00 4.75
N LEU A 158 23.20 -16.94 5.56
CA LEU A 158 24.02 -15.76 5.39
C LEU A 158 24.75 -15.40 6.67
N ARG A 159 26.01 -15.01 6.52
CA ARG A 159 26.76 -14.23 7.51
C ARG A 159 26.99 -12.84 6.93
N VAL A 160 26.66 -11.79 7.67
CA VAL A 160 26.74 -10.40 7.20
C VAL A 160 27.37 -9.51 8.27
N PRO A 161 28.09 -8.42 7.92
CA PRO A 161 28.65 -7.52 8.91
C PRO A 161 27.58 -6.97 9.87
N ASP A 162 27.94 -6.74 11.13
CA ASP A 162 27.07 -6.03 12.08
C ASP A 162 26.62 -4.66 11.52
N GLY A 163 25.41 -4.22 11.88
CA GLY A 163 24.79 -3.02 11.32
C GLY A 163 24.34 -3.12 9.85
N THR A 164 24.57 -4.24 9.15
CA THR A 164 24.05 -4.44 7.79
C THR A 164 22.53 -4.31 7.76
N SER A 165 22.02 -3.52 6.81
CA SER A 165 20.58 -3.35 6.59
C SER A 165 20.04 -4.43 5.66
N LEU A 166 18.94 -5.09 6.03
CA LEU A 166 18.46 -6.33 5.41
C LEU A 166 17.00 -6.26 4.95
N GLU A 167 16.75 -6.61 3.69
CA GLU A 167 15.41 -6.91 3.15
C GLU A 167 15.32 -8.43 2.86
N LEU A 168 14.55 -9.16 3.66
CA LEU A 168 14.42 -10.62 3.58
C LEU A 168 12.99 -11.02 3.19
N LYS A 169 12.82 -11.91 2.21
CA LYS A 169 11.50 -12.29 1.70
C LYS A 169 11.40 -13.78 1.40
N SER A 170 10.33 -14.43 1.87
CA SER A 170 10.02 -15.84 1.57
C SER A 170 8.53 -16.02 1.25
N THR A 171 8.13 -17.25 0.93
CA THR A 171 6.73 -17.65 0.78
C THR A 171 6.27 -18.42 2.02
N ASP A 172 6.72 -19.66 2.22
CA ASP A 172 6.39 -20.48 3.40
C ASP A 172 7.65 -20.91 4.19
N GLY A 173 8.80 -20.30 3.92
CA GLY A 173 10.05 -20.61 4.61
C GLY A 173 10.19 -19.87 5.94
N LEU A 174 10.71 -20.58 6.94
CA LEU A 174 11.22 -20.00 8.20
C LEU A 174 12.24 -18.90 7.89
N ILE A 175 12.11 -17.74 8.54
CA ILE A 175 13.11 -16.66 8.50
C ILE A 175 13.68 -16.46 9.90
N GLU A 176 14.99 -16.60 10.05
CA GLU A 176 15.72 -16.39 11.29
C GLU A 176 16.79 -15.31 11.09
N VAL A 177 16.88 -14.36 12.02
CA VAL A 177 18.00 -13.40 12.09
C VAL A 177 18.57 -13.39 13.51
N SER A 178 19.89 -13.38 13.63
CA SER A 178 20.60 -13.41 14.91
C SER A 178 21.73 -12.36 14.93
N GLY A 179 21.85 -11.63 16.04
CA GLY A 179 22.93 -10.65 16.28
C GLY A 179 22.45 -9.19 16.25
N GLU A 180 23.31 -8.29 15.77
CA GLU A 180 23.08 -6.85 15.65
C GLU A 180 22.92 -6.39 14.19
N PRO A 181 21.76 -6.61 13.55
CA PRO A 181 21.48 -6.02 12.24
C PRO A 181 21.24 -4.50 12.32
N GLY A 182 21.29 -3.85 11.16
CA GLY A 182 20.92 -2.44 10.97
C GLY A 182 19.41 -2.27 10.86
N ALA A 183 18.93 -1.70 9.75
CA ALA A 183 17.53 -1.78 9.38
C ALA A 183 17.15 -3.23 9.02
N VAL A 184 15.95 -3.69 9.37
CA VAL A 184 15.44 -5.02 9.01
C VAL A 184 14.03 -4.90 8.46
N THR A 185 13.77 -5.50 7.30
CA THR A 185 12.44 -5.67 6.71
C THR A 185 12.27 -7.14 6.33
N ILE A 186 11.24 -7.80 6.88
CA ILE A 186 10.95 -9.22 6.63
C ILE A 186 9.52 -9.39 6.12
N GLU A 187 9.34 -10.09 5.00
CA GLU A 187 8.03 -10.43 4.44
C GLU A 187 7.90 -11.93 4.14
N THR A 188 6.82 -12.57 4.62
CA THR A 188 6.52 -14.00 4.36
C THR A 188 5.00 -14.28 4.37
N THR A 189 4.57 -15.42 3.81
CA THR A 189 3.14 -15.79 3.65
C THR A 189 2.68 -16.90 4.59
N GLY A 190 3.55 -17.88 4.86
CA GLY A 190 3.32 -18.96 5.82
C GLY A 190 4.54 -19.30 6.68
N GLY A 191 5.65 -18.58 6.51
CA GLY A 191 6.83 -18.75 7.34
C GLY A 191 6.64 -18.12 8.72
N ASN A 192 7.16 -18.80 9.75
CA ASN A 192 7.45 -18.17 11.03
C ASN A 192 8.68 -17.25 10.90
N VAL A 193 8.75 -16.21 11.72
CA VAL A 193 9.89 -15.30 11.80
C VAL A 193 10.41 -15.26 13.23
N THR A 194 11.70 -15.58 13.42
CA THR A 194 12.37 -15.51 14.71
C THR A 194 13.53 -14.53 14.64
N LEU A 195 13.59 -13.59 15.60
CA LEU A 195 14.63 -12.57 15.70
C LEU A 195 15.33 -12.72 17.06
N HIS A 196 16.60 -13.12 17.04
CA HIS A 196 17.47 -13.16 18.22
C HIS A 196 18.31 -11.89 18.28
N LEU A 197 17.95 -10.97 19.16
CA LEU A 197 18.56 -9.63 19.27
C LEU A 197 19.12 -9.40 20.69
N PRO A 198 20.14 -8.55 20.88
CA PRO A 198 20.60 -8.19 22.22
C PRO A 198 19.50 -7.57 23.08
N ALA A 199 19.57 -7.78 24.39
CA ALA A 199 18.61 -7.20 25.36
C ALA A 199 18.57 -5.65 25.35
N ASN A 200 19.63 -5.01 24.83
CA ASN A 200 19.80 -3.57 24.69
C ASN A 200 19.64 -3.06 23.24
N PHE A 201 18.98 -3.82 22.36
CA PHE A 201 18.85 -3.47 20.94
C PHE A 201 17.85 -2.33 20.70
N ASP A 202 18.37 -1.12 20.48
CA ASP A 202 17.58 0.07 20.13
C ASP A 202 16.99 -0.04 18.69
N ALA A 203 15.66 -0.16 18.58
CA ALA A 203 14.94 -0.24 17.29
C ALA A 203 13.49 0.29 17.34
N GLU A 204 13.00 0.83 16.23
CA GLU A 204 11.60 1.23 16.06
C GLU A 204 10.89 0.15 15.24
N ILE A 205 9.86 -0.48 15.82
CA ILE A 205 9.34 -1.77 15.36
C ILE A 205 7.93 -1.66 14.78
N ALA A 206 7.66 -2.48 13.76
CA ALA A 206 6.33 -2.68 13.18
C ALA A 206 6.14 -4.16 12.85
N LEU A 207 5.39 -4.88 13.68
CA LEU A 207 5.17 -6.32 13.59
C LEU A 207 3.72 -6.59 13.17
N PHE A 208 3.48 -7.44 12.17
CA PHE A 208 2.15 -7.73 11.64
C PHE A 208 1.97 -9.23 11.31
N ALA A 209 1.00 -9.88 11.96
CA ALA A 209 0.69 -11.31 11.84
C ALA A 209 -0.84 -11.55 11.98
N PRO A 210 -1.67 -11.27 10.96
CA PRO A 210 -3.13 -11.23 11.07
C PRO A 210 -3.80 -12.60 11.25
N GLN A 211 -3.03 -13.71 11.19
CA GLN A 211 -3.49 -15.07 11.47
C GLN A 211 -2.44 -15.89 12.25
N GLY A 212 -1.50 -15.23 12.96
CA GLY A 212 -0.43 -15.88 13.72
C GLY A 212 -0.12 -15.12 15.02
N ALA A 213 0.67 -15.73 15.91
CA ALA A 213 0.97 -15.11 17.21
C ALA A 213 2.20 -14.18 17.15
N ILE A 214 2.14 -13.05 17.85
CA ILE A 214 3.31 -12.19 18.11
C ILE A 214 3.77 -12.41 19.55
N GLN A 215 5.03 -12.76 19.74
CA GLN A 215 5.66 -13.00 21.05
C GLN A 215 6.96 -12.19 21.16
N SER A 216 7.23 -11.61 22.33
CA SER A 216 8.46 -10.86 22.60
C SER A 216 8.96 -11.09 24.02
N GLU A 217 10.21 -11.52 24.15
CA GLU A 217 10.98 -11.49 25.40
C GLU A 217 11.59 -10.10 25.67
N LEU A 218 11.71 -9.29 24.61
CA LEU A 218 12.26 -7.93 24.67
C LEU A 218 11.17 -6.91 25.05
N PRO A 219 11.48 -5.89 25.88
CA PRO A 219 10.49 -4.92 26.34
C PRO A 219 10.12 -3.92 25.24
N ILE A 220 8.87 -3.98 24.77
CA ILE A 220 8.32 -3.10 23.72
C ILE A 220 7.52 -1.96 24.36
N LEU A 221 7.88 -0.71 24.04
CA LEU A 221 7.05 0.46 24.29
C LEU A 221 6.09 0.68 23.11
N VAL A 222 4.86 0.15 23.24
CA VAL A 222 3.81 0.20 22.20
C VAL A 222 3.25 1.62 22.04
N ARG A 223 2.95 2.03 20.79
CA ARG A 223 2.19 3.25 20.49
C ARG A 223 0.70 2.92 20.28
N GLY A 224 -0.19 3.80 20.76
CA GLY A 224 -1.63 3.70 20.47
C GLY A 224 -2.33 2.56 21.23
N LYS A 225 -3.20 1.81 20.54
CA LYS A 225 -3.92 0.67 21.11
C LYS A 225 -3.18 -0.63 20.80
N PHE A 226 -3.12 -1.53 21.77
CA PHE A 226 -2.54 -2.86 21.61
C PHE A 226 -3.47 -3.77 20.78
N ASP A 227 -2.93 -4.39 19.73
CA ASP A 227 -3.52 -5.52 19.01
C ASP A 227 -2.56 -6.72 19.12
N ALA A 228 -3.09 -7.92 19.35
CA ALA A 228 -2.29 -9.14 19.43
C ALA A 228 -1.67 -9.55 18.08
N HIS A 229 -2.17 -9.00 16.97
CA HIS A 229 -1.77 -9.31 15.60
C HIS A 229 -1.03 -8.15 14.90
N ALA A 230 -0.94 -6.99 15.54
CA ALA A 230 -0.28 -5.80 15.02
C ALA A 230 0.36 -4.99 16.17
N ILE A 231 1.69 -4.93 16.22
CA ILE A 231 2.43 -4.21 17.26
C ILE A 231 3.37 -3.20 16.63
N GLU A 232 3.09 -1.91 16.88
CA GLU A 232 3.95 -0.79 16.54
C GLU A 232 4.49 -0.14 17.82
N GLY A 233 5.79 0.16 17.86
CA GLY A 233 6.41 0.67 19.08
C GLY A 233 7.93 0.81 19.00
N LYS A 234 8.57 0.86 20.17
CA LYS A 234 10.03 0.96 20.30
C LYS A 234 10.60 -0.11 21.21
N LEU A 235 11.72 -0.69 20.79
CA LEU A 235 12.68 -1.38 21.64
C LEU A 235 13.74 -0.36 22.07
N GLY A 236 14.02 -0.30 23.38
CA GLY A 236 14.96 0.66 23.96
C GLY A 236 14.59 2.12 23.61
N ARG A 237 15.55 2.84 23.02
CA ARG A 237 15.43 4.24 22.58
C ARG A 237 14.75 4.39 21.21
N GLY A 238 14.64 3.29 20.45
CA GLY A 238 14.28 3.30 19.03
C GLY A 238 15.40 3.84 18.12
N GLY A 239 15.14 3.89 16.81
CA GLY A 239 16.05 4.49 15.83
C GLY A 239 16.14 3.71 14.53
N ARG A 240 16.75 2.52 14.55
CA ARG A 240 16.82 1.64 13.37
C ARG A 240 15.47 0.94 13.16
N PRO A 241 14.92 0.88 11.93
CA PRO A 241 13.61 0.28 11.69
C PRO A 241 13.68 -1.25 11.68
N LEU A 242 12.70 -1.90 12.31
CA LEU A 242 12.56 -3.36 12.35
C LEU A 242 11.11 -3.75 12.01
N THR A 243 10.87 -4.01 10.72
CA THR A 243 9.54 -4.34 10.19
C THR A 243 9.45 -5.84 9.89
N VAL A 244 8.42 -6.50 10.41
CA VAL A 244 8.16 -7.93 10.18
C VAL A 244 6.70 -8.14 9.79
N LYS A 245 6.47 -8.73 8.63
CA LYS A 245 5.14 -9.07 8.11
C LYS A 245 5.07 -10.56 7.76
N THR A 246 4.15 -11.27 8.38
CA THR A 246 3.77 -12.64 8.01
C THR A 246 2.26 -12.70 7.85
N ALA A 247 1.72 -13.52 6.95
CA ALA A 247 0.27 -13.65 6.79
C ALA A 247 -0.34 -14.74 7.68
N ARG A 248 0.42 -15.81 8.01
CA ARG A 248 -0.07 -17.01 8.74
C ARG A 248 0.93 -17.63 9.71
N GLY A 249 2.17 -17.14 9.77
CA GLY A 249 3.18 -17.65 10.71
C GLY A 249 3.25 -16.84 12.00
N ASP A 250 4.00 -17.35 12.97
CA ASP A 250 4.31 -16.61 14.20
C ASP A 250 5.44 -15.58 13.98
N ILE A 251 5.46 -14.52 14.78
CA ILE A 251 6.60 -13.61 14.97
C ILE A 251 7.13 -13.78 16.40
N ARG A 252 8.43 -14.03 16.56
CA ARG A 252 9.07 -14.16 17.88
C ARG A 252 10.29 -13.26 17.97
N LEU A 253 10.29 -12.32 18.91
CA LEU A 253 11.47 -11.58 19.35
C LEU A 253 12.04 -12.25 20.59
N LEU A 254 13.26 -12.74 20.50
CA LEU A 254 13.95 -13.47 21.58
C LEU A 254 15.22 -12.72 21.97
N ALA A 255 15.55 -12.75 23.26
CA ALA A 255 16.81 -12.17 23.73
C ALA A 255 17.98 -13.11 23.39
N LEU A 256 19.08 -12.56 22.89
CA LEU A 256 20.34 -13.29 22.86
C LEU A 256 20.81 -13.58 24.30
N PRO A 257 21.25 -14.82 24.61
CA PRO A 257 21.79 -15.12 25.92
C PRO A 257 23.05 -14.26 26.17
N PRO A 258 23.24 -13.72 27.38
CA PRO A 258 24.42 -12.92 27.68
C PRO A 258 25.68 -13.77 27.50
N THR A 259 26.63 -13.27 26.70
CA THR A 259 27.89 -13.96 26.41
C THR A 259 28.76 -14.01 27.66
N MET A 260 28.62 -15.08 28.44
CA MET A 260 29.53 -15.37 29.54
C MET A 260 30.93 -15.68 29.00
N SER A 261 31.83 -14.71 29.10
CA SER A 261 33.28 -14.97 29.04
C SER A 261 33.64 -16.06 30.06
N PRO A 262 34.52 -17.02 29.71
CA PRO A 262 34.81 -18.15 30.57
C PRO A 262 35.51 -17.73 31.86
N SER A 263 34.94 -18.10 33.01
CA SER A 263 35.55 -17.88 34.33
C SER A 263 36.88 -18.63 34.45
N PRO A 264 38.00 -17.98 34.82
CA PRO A 264 39.27 -18.68 35.06
C PRO A 264 39.18 -19.48 36.37
N SER A 265 39.34 -20.80 36.28
CA SER A 265 39.23 -21.70 37.42
C SER A 265 40.58 -22.02 38.08
N LEU A 266 40.70 -21.66 39.35
CA LEU A 266 41.52 -22.30 40.40
C LEU A 266 43.06 -22.30 40.25
N ALA A 267 43.70 -21.53 41.13
CA ALA A 267 44.93 -21.92 41.84
C ALA A 267 44.75 -21.62 43.34
N ARG A 268 45.35 -22.43 44.22
CA ARG A 268 45.16 -22.34 45.69
C ARG A 268 46.21 -21.45 46.35
N THR A 269 45.86 -20.89 47.52
CA THR A 269 46.67 -20.97 48.77
C THR A 269 45.70 -20.80 49.96
N GLU A 270 46.03 -21.37 51.12
CA GLU A 270 45.16 -21.45 52.31
C GLU A 270 45.53 -20.42 53.40
N SER A 271 44.77 -20.46 54.51
CA SER A 271 45.02 -19.89 55.84
C SER A 271 44.60 -18.44 56.14
N ALA A 272 44.35 -18.20 57.42
CA ALA A 272 43.81 -17.02 58.11
C ALA A 272 44.68 -16.77 59.38
N PRO A 273 44.51 -15.72 60.23
CA PRO A 273 43.34 -14.83 60.40
C PRO A 273 43.67 -13.33 60.61
N ALA A 274 42.65 -12.57 61.06
CA ALA A 274 42.67 -11.16 61.51
C ALA A 274 43.48 -10.95 62.83
N PRO A 275 43.73 -9.72 63.39
CA PRO A 275 42.92 -8.48 63.23
C PRO A 275 43.62 -7.09 63.35
N ARG A 276 42.78 -6.03 63.43
CA ARG A 276 42.94 -4.68 64.05
C ARG A 276 43.68 -3.52 63.31
N GLU A 277 42.95 -2.40 63.21
CA GLU A 277 43.33 -0.99 63.57
C GLU A 277 44.45 -0.27 62.78
N GLN A 278 44.45 1.06 62.53
CA GLN A 278 43.54 2.19 62.87
C GLN A 278 43.85 3.44 61.98
N LEU A 279 42.84 4.27 61.65
CA LEU A 279 42.91 5.70 61.14
C LEU A 279 43.75 5.96 59.85
N GLU A 280 43.59 7.02 59.04
CA GLU A 280 42.67 8.16 58.79
C GLU A 280 42.92 8.62 57.33
N ARG A 281 42.18 9.43 56.55
CA ARG A 281 40.86 10.15 56.52
C ARG A 281 40.55 10.34 54.98
N ALA A 282 39.47 10.91 54.42
CA ALA A 282 38.32 11.66 54.93
C ALA A 282 37.08 11.64 54.00
N GLU A 283 35.99 12.13 54.61
CA GLU A 283 34.87 12.97 54.14
C GLU A 283 34.85 13.52 52.69
N GLU A 284 33.71 13.88 52.08
CA GLU A 284 32.28 13.46 52.06
C GLU A 284 31.54 14.34 50.98
N PRO A 285 30.22 14.25 50.62
CA PRO A 285 29.03 14.10 51.48
C PRO A 285 27.90 13.16 51.00
N ALA A 286 26.83 13.04 51.81
CA ALA A 286 25.72 12.09 51.68
C ALA A 286 24.35 12.67 51.20
N SER A 287 23.23 11.96 51.44
CA SER A 287 21.95 12.08 50.69
C SER A 287 20.70 12.67 51.45
N PRO A 288 19.47 12.07 51.56
CA PRO A 288 18.26 12.79 51.08
C PRO A 288 16.97 12.84 51.97
N ARG A 289 16.00 13.67 51.54
CA ARG A 289 14.50 13.62 51.73
C ARG A 289 13.80 13.98 53.10
N ALA A 290 13.02 15.09 53.02
CA ALA A 290 11.56 15.22 53.29
C ALA A 290 10.95 15.66 54.68
N ARG A 291 9.78 16.34 54.58
CA ARG A 291 8.83 16.88 55.61
C ARG A 291 9.22 18.21 56.33
N PRO A 292 8.27 19.01 56.89
CA PRO A 292 6.83 19.21 56.62
C PRO A 292 6.46 20.73 56.36
N SER A 293 5.25 21.20 56.70
CA SER A 293 4.63 22.46 56.23
C SER A 293 4.07 23.39 57.33
N LEU A 294 4.11 24.73 57.16
CA LEU A 294 2.99 25.71 57.33
C LEU A 294 3.39 27.22 57.37
N ARG A 295 2.41 28.08 56.96
CA ARG A 295 2.08 29.45 57.44
C ARG A 295 2.61 30.76 56.77
N THR A 296 1.90 31.17 55.70
CA THR A 296 1.20 32.48 55.44
C THR A 296 1.87 33.88 55.48
N GLU A 297 1.29 34.79 54.67
CA GLU A 297 1.40 36.28 54.59
C GLU A 297 2.64 36.86 53.85
N PRO A 298 2.60 38.10 53.29
CA PRO A 298 1.98 38.37 51.97
C PRO A 298 2.89 39.22 51.05
N SER A 299 2.38 39.61 49.86
CA SER A 299 3.05 40.56 48.94
C SER A 299 2.05 41.49 48.23
N GLU A 300 2.47 42.73 47.95
CA GLU A 300 1.62 43.86 47.57
C GLU A 300 1.34 44.02 46.05
N GLU A 301 0.57 45.06 45.70
CA GLU A 301 -0.19 45.20 44.44
C GLU A 301 0.29 46.37 43.54
N SER A 302 0.06 46.23 42.22
CA SER A 302 -0.07 47.32 41.22
C SER A 302 1.19 48.10 40.75
N PRO A 303 1.12 48.86 39.62
CA PRO A 303 0.23 48.74 38.45
C PRO A 303 0.98 48.87 37.08
N LEU A 304 0.23 48.72 35.97
CA LEU A 304 0.68 49.03 34.59
C LEU A 304 0.03 50.33 34.03
N PRO A 305 0.65 51.02 33.04
CA PRO A 305 0.24 52.36 32.62
C PRO A 305 -1.03 52.42 31.73
N PRO A 306 -1.71 53.59 31.66
CA PRO A 306 -3.06 53.71 31.11
C PRO A 306 -3.15 53.75 29.58
N ARG A 307 -4.22 53.15 29.05
CA ARG A 307 -4.60 53.14 27.62
C ARG A 307 -5.46 54.36 27.29
N ARG A 308 -5.09 55.14 26.26
CA ARG A 308 -5.91 56.27 25.79
C ARG A 308 -7.22 55.78 25.15
N THR A 309 -8.32 56.43 25.48
CA THR A 309 -9.63 56.23 24.85
C THR A 309 -9.75 57.03 23.55
N ARG A 310 -10.30 56.41 22.51
CA ARG A 310 -11.04 57.07 21.44
C ARG A 310 -12.20 56.15 21.07
N SER A 311 -13.42 56.67 21.21
CA SER A 311 -14.65 55.99 20.86
C SER A 311 -15.06 56.43 19.45
N GLU A 312 -15.13 55.49 18.51
CA GLU A 312 -15.79 55.68 17.23
C GLU A 312 -16.81 54.55 17.06
N ASP A 313 -18.03 54.92 16.67
CA ASP A 313 -19.16 54.01 16.50
C ASP A 313 -19.09 53.37 15.11
N THR A 314 -18.60 52.14 15.07
CA THR A 314 -18.95 51.20 14.00
C THR A 314 -19.79 50.10 14.64
N GLY A 315 -21.07 50.06 14.31
CA GLY A 315 -21.97 48.99 14.76
C GLY A 315 -21.44 47.63 14.31
N ASP A 316 -20.82 46.90 15.24
CA ASP A 316 -20.28 45.57 14.99
C ASP A 316 -21.42 44.66 14.53
N ALA A 317 -21.40 44.30 13.24
CA ALA A 317 -22.19 43.21 12.73
C ALA A 317 -21.62 41.92 13.33
N ILE A 318 -22.15 41.53 14.50
CA ILE A 318 -21.73 40.36 15.28
C ILE A 318 -21.83 39.13 14.38
N THR A 319 -20.71 38.82 13.74
CA THR A 319 -20.57 37.69 12.84
C THR A 319 -20.38 36.47 13.72
N LEU A 320 -21.51 35.97 14.22
CA LEU A 320 -21.61 34.69 14.90
C LEU A 320 -21.21 33.61 13.89
N GLU A 321 -19.94 33.23 13.92
CA GLU A 321 -19.39 32.03 13.27
C GLU A 321 -19.94 30.77 13.95
N ALA A 322 -21.26 30.57 13.83
CA ALA A 322 -21.93 29.35 14.23
C ALA A 322 -21.36 28.19 13.38
N PRO A 323 -20.77 27.16 14.00
CA PRO A 323 -20.14 26.06 13.26
C PRO A 323 -21.21 25.23 12.55
N LEU A 324 -21.44 25.53 11.27
CA LEU A 324 -22.39 24.81 10.43
C LEU A 324 -21.84 23.42 10.07
N VAL A 325 -22.59 22.38 10.45
CA VAL A 325 -22.28 21.00 10.07
C VAL A 325 -22.97 20.70 8.75
N ASN A 326 -22.16 20.53 7.70
CA ASN A 326 -22.63 20.17 6.37
C ASN A 326 -22.83 18.65 6.24
N VAL A 327 -23.97 18.27 5.64
CA VAL A 327 -24.42 16.90 5.45
C VAL A 327 -24.88 16.72 4.01
N ASN A 328 -24.08 16.03 3.20
CA ASN A 328 -24.48 15.57 1.88
C ASN A 328 -25.35 14.32 2.00
N VAL A 329 -26.45 14.28 1.24
CA VAL A 329 -27.48 13.25 1.31
C VAL A 329 -27.89 12.81 -0.10
N SER A 330 -27.66 11.56 -0.48
CA SER A 330 -28.28 10.94 -1.66
C SER A 330 -29.58 10.25 -1.23
N VAL A 331 -30.62 10.36 -2.05
CA VAL A 331 -31.92 9.72 -1.81
C VAL A 331 -32.35 8.95 -3.06
N THR A 332 -32.67 7.66 -2.88
CA THR A 332 -33.13 6.76 -3.94
C THR A 332 -34.45 6.10 -3.58
N ASP A 333 -35.21 5.64 -4.57
CA ASP A 333 -36.40 4.82 -4.36
C ASP A 333 -36.06 3.33 -4.10
N GLU A 334 -37.08 2.50 -3.92
CA GLU A 334 -36.91 1.06 -3.68
C GLU A 334 -36.21 0.33 -4.84
N TYR A 335 -36.29 0.88 -6.06
CA TYR A 335 -35.67 0.37 -7.28
C TYR A 335 -34.23 0.92 -7.49
N GLY A 336 -33.77 1.83 -6.62
CA GLY A 336 -32.45 2.46 -6.69
C GLY A 336 -32.36 3.68 -7.60
N LYS A 337 -33.49 4.16 -8.16
CA LYS A 337 -33.52 5.40 -8.94
C LYS A 337 -33.48 6.60 -8.01
N ALA A 338 -32.69 7.62 -8.35
CA ALA A 338 -32.60 8.83 -7.54
C ALA A 338 -33.90 9.65 -7.49
N VAL A 339 -34.19 10.21 -6.33
CA VAL A 339 -35.34 11.09 -6.05
C VAL A 339 -34.83 12.53 -6.01
N ALA A 340 -35.14 13.30 -7.05
CA ALA A 340 -34.53 14.61 -7.34
C ALA A 340 -35.41 15.84 -7.00
N ASP A 341 -36.63 15.61 -6.51
CA ASP A 341 -37.69 16.61 -6.34
C ASP A 341 -38.02 16.95 -4.87
N LEU A 342 -37.22 16.47 -3.91
CA LEU A 342 -37.44 16.72 -2.48
C LEU A 342 -37.13 18.17 -2.12
N ARG A 343 -37.85 18.68 -1.13
CA ARG A 343 -37.69 20.03 -0.57
C ARG A 343 -37.07 19.97 0.82
N LYS A 344 -36.69 21.12 1.37
CA LYS A 344 -36.12 21.24 2.73
C LYS A 344 -37.02 20.59 3.79
N GLU A 345 -38.34 20.69 3.60
CA GLU A 345 -39.37 20.21 4.53
C GLU A 345 -39.50 18.67 4.54
N ASP A 346 -39.01 17.98 3.50
CA ASP A 346 -38.99 16.51 3.44
C ASP A 346 -37.90 15.90 4.34
N PHE A 347 -36.92 16.68 4.82
CA PHE A 347 -35.75 16.19 5.57
C PHE A 347 -35.83 16.52 7.07
N VAL A 348 -35.45 15.54 7.89
CA VAL A 348 -35.22 15.71 9.34
C VAL A 348 -33.83 15.17 9.68
N ILE A 349 -33.01 15.99 10.33
CA ILE A 349 -31.68 15.61 10.83
C ILE A 349 -31.77 15.36 12.33
N TYR A 350 -31.14 14.29 12.80
CA TYR A 350 -30.89 14.02 14.21
C TYR A 350 -29.38 13.92 14.46
N GLU A 351 -28.92 14.54 15.56
CA GLU A 351 -27.57 14.40 16.11
C GLU A 351 -27.68 13.72 17.48
N ASP A 352 -27.09 12.54 17.63
CA ASP A 352 -27.17 11.70 18.84
C ASP A 352 -28.60 11.48 19.38
N GLY A 353 -29.59 11.53 18.47
CA GLY A 353 -31.02 11.38 18.76
C GLY A 353 -31.78 12.70 18.94
N VAL A 354 -31.09 13.83 19.14
CA VAL A 354 -31.69 15.17 19.25
C VAL A 354 -31.94 15.73 17.85
N GLN A 355 -33.18 16.14 17.57
CA GLN A 355 -33.54 16.73 16.27
C GLN A 355 -32.87 18.11 16.10
N GLN A 356 -32.25 18.32 14.92
CA GLN A 356 -31.52 19.53 14.57
C GLN A 356 -32.30 20.36 13.54
N GLN A 357 -32.23 21.69 13.65
CA GLN A 357 -32.87 22.58 12.69
C GLN A 357 -31.98 22.79 11.47
N ILE A 358 -32.47 22.37 10.29
CA ILE A 358 -31.78 22.62 9.02
C ILE A 358 -31.74 24.13 8.78
N THR A 359 -30.55 24.71 8.76
CA THR A 359 -30.33 26.13 8.46
C THR A 359 -30.25 26.33 6.95
N HIS A 360 -29.35 25.61 6.27
CA HIS A 360 -29.12 25.67 4.83
C HIS A 360 -29.64 24.44 4.08
N PHE A 361 -30.12 24.64 2.85
CA PHE A 361 -30.55 23.59 1.93
C PHE A 361 -30.15 23.98 0.51
N ALA A 362 -29.40 23.12 -0.18
CA ALA A 362 -29.13 23.24 -1.60
C ALA A 362 -29.69 22.00 -2.35
N PRO A 363 -30.52 22.19 -3.38
CA PRO A 363 -31.13 21.10 -4.14
C PRO A 363 -30.10 20.33 -4.97
N VAL A 364 -30.54 19.23 -5.61
CA VAL A 364 -29.66 18.42 -6.45
C VAL A 364 -29.11 19.17 -7.67
N THR A 365 -29.85 20.17 -8.15
CA THR A 365 -29.51 21.07 -9.26
C THR A 365 -28.52 22.19 -8.91
N ALA A 366 -28.10 22.32 -7.65
CA ALA A 366 -27.11 23.31 -7.27
C ALA A 366 -25.72 22.98 -7.88
N PRO A 367 -25.02 23.95 -8.51
CA PRO A 367 -23.78 23.69 -9.23
C PRO A 367 -22.62 23.37 -8.28
N PHE A 368 -21.77 22.44 -8.67
CA PHE A 368 -20.74 21.86 -7.80
C PHE A 368 -19.31 22.29 -8.17
N ASP A 369 -18.41 22.19 -7.20
CA ASP A 369 -16.97 22.37 -7.37
C ASP A 369 -16.28 21.00 -7.26
N LEU A 370 -15.57 20.61 -8.31
CA LEU A 370 -14.92 19.31 -8.43
C LEU A 370 -13.41 19.43 -8.56
N ALA A 371 -12.65 18.71 -7.74
CA ALA A 371 -11.22 18.52 -7.93
C ALA A 371 -10.97 17.14 -8.56
N LEU A 372 -10.42 17.13 -9.77
CA LEU A 372 -9.98 15.92 -10.45
C LEU A 372 -8.50 15.68 -10.14
N LEU A 373 -8.20 14.63 -9.38
CA LEU A 373 -6.85 14.24 -8.97
C LEU A 373 -6.39 13.01 -9.77
N LEU A 374 -5.34 13.16 -10.57
CA LEU A 374 -4.86 12.15 -11.53
C LEU A 374 -3.50 11.60 -11.11
N ASP A 375 -3.41 10.29 -10.89
CA ASP A 375 -2.15 9.59 -10.64
C ASP A 375 -1.33 9.48 -11.93
N VAL A 376 -0.14 10.07 -11.90
CA VAL A 376 0.80 10.09 -13.02
C VAL A 376 2.15 9.47 -12.63
N SER A 377 2.15 8.61 -11.61
CA SER A 377 3.33 7.87 -11.16
C SER A 377 3.78 6.79 -12.17
N GLY A 378 4.91 6.14 -11.89
CA GLY A 378 5.52 5.13 -12.77
C GLY A 378 4.71 3.84 -12.94
N SER A 379 3.70 3.57 -12.09
CA SER A 379 2.78 2.45 -12.30
C SER A 379 1.66 2.78 -13.30
N THR A 380 1.26 4.05 -13.42
CA THR A 380 0.23 4.50 -14.36
C THR A 380 0.78 4.97 -15.72
N GLU A 381 2.10 4.94 -15.93
CA GLU A 381 2.76 5.41 -17.16
C GLU A 381 2.20 4.77 -18.44
N SER A 382 1.96 3.45 -18.44
CA SER A 382 1.35 2.73 -19.58
C SER A 382 -0.13 3.12 -19.81
N LYS A 383 -0.81 3.58 -18.75
CA LYS A 383 -2.21 4.02 -18.77
C LYS A 383 -2.37 5.52 -19.02
N LEU A 384 -1.33 6.36 -18.97
CA LEU A 384 -1.46 7.83 -19.03
C LEU A 384 -2.27 8.35 -20.23
N GLY A 385 -2.17 7.71 -21.40
CA GLY A 385 -2.97 8.05 -22.58
C GLY A 385 -4.47 7.75 -22.44
N VAL A 386 -4.83 6.76 -21.61
CA VAL A 386 -6.21 6.45 -21.20
C VAL A 386 -6.70 7.51 -20.20
N ILE A 387 -5.89 7.80 -19.18
CA ILE A 387 -6.18 8.80 -18.13
C ILE A 387 -6.52 10.17 -18.75
N ARG A 388 -5.70 10.67 -19.68
CA ARG A 388 -5.94 11.96 -20.34
C ARG A 388 -7.26 11.99 -21.13
N ARG A 389 -7.60 10.92 -21.87
CA ARG A 389 -8.83 10.87 -22.67
C ARG A 389 -10.08 10.87 -21.77
N ALA A 390 -10.10 10.00 -20.77
CA ALA A 390 -11.25 9.90 -19.87
C ALA A 390 -11.43 11.20 -19.05
N ALA A 391 -10.34 11.84 -18.62
CA ALA A 391 -10.39 13.16 -17.99
C ALA A 391 -10.94 14.25 -18.94
N GLN A 392 -10.61 14.21 -20.24
CA GLN A 392 -11.17 15.14 -21.23
C GLN A 392 -12.66 14.88 -21.50
N ALA A 393 -13.12 13.63 -21.48
CA ALA A 393 -14.54 13.28 -21.56
C ALA A 393 -15.31 13.76 -20.33
N PHE A 394 -14.72 13.66 -19.13
CA PHE A 394 -15.36 14.15 -17.89
C PHE A 394 -15.53 15.68 -17.88
N VAL A 395 -14.63 16.43 -18.52
CA VAL A 395 -14.78 17.89 -18.74
C VAL A 395 -15.99 18.22 -19.63
N ASP A 396 -16.40 17.33 -20.54
CA ASP A 396 -17.60 17.54 -21.36
C ASP A 396 -18.90 17.26 -20.59
N MET A 397 -18.87 16.39 -19.56
CA MET A 397 -20.03 16.03 -18.72
C MET A 397 -20.42 17.10 -17.70
N LEU A 398 -19.57 18.12 -17.49
CA LEU A 398 -19.86 19.27 -16.63
C LEU A 398 -21.07 20.06 -17.13
N GLY A 399 -21.73 20.80 -16.23
CA GLY A 399 -22.70 21.84 -16.57
C GLY A 399 -22.03 23.15 -17.04
N PRO A 400 -22.80 24.21 -17.31
CA PRO A 400 -22.25 25.54 -17.60
C PRO A 400 -21.66 26.21 -16.34
N ASP A 401 -22.28 25.98 -15.18
CA ASP A 401 -21.93 26.61 -13.89
C ASP A 401 -21.07 25.72 -12.97
N ASP A 402 -20.89 24.44 -13.32
CA ASP A 402 -20.02 23.50 -12.61
C ASP A 402 -18.55 23.88 -12.85
N ARG A 403 -17.71 23.83 -11.80
CA ARG A 403 -16.28 24.20 -11.89
C ARG A 403 -15.40 23.01 -11.60
N MET A 404 -14.40 22.77 -12.46
CA MET A 404 -13.38 21.74 -12.24
C MET A 404 -12.02 22.39 -11.97
N ALA A 405 -11.32 21.92 -10.95
CA ALA A 405 -9.87 22.03 -10.82
C ALA A 405 -9.24 20.69 -11.22
N VAL A 406 -8.02 20.74 -11.77
CA VAL A 406 -7.27 19.53 -12.16
C VAL A 406 -5.92 19.53 -11.45
N PHE A 407 -5.63 18.42 -10.80
CA PHE A 407 -4.37 18.14 -10.13
C PHE A 407 -3.81 16.84 -10.70
N ALA A 408 -2.49 16.78 -10.90
CA ALA A 408 -1.78 15.52 -11.14
C ALA A 408 -0.86 15.24 -9.95
N PHE A 409 -0.60 13.98 -9.63
CA PHE A 409 0.34 13.64 -8.56
C PHE A 409 1.27 12.48 -8.90
N ALA A 410 2.47 12.56 -8.35
CA ALA A 410 3.47 11.49 -8.30
C ALA A 410 4.14 11.57 -6.92
N ARG A 411 5.43 11.94 -6.85
CA ARG A 411 6.12 12.28 -5.58
C ARG A 411 5.65 13.61 -4.96
N ARG A 412 4.92 14.44 -5.71
CA ARG A 412 4.39 15.76 -5.30
C ARG A 412 3.09 16.00 -6.04
N VAL A 413 2.29 16.96 -5.56
CA VAL A 413 1.12 17.48 -6.29
C VAL A 413 1.54 18.55 -7.29
N TYR A 414 0.96 18.48 -8.49
CA TYR A 414 1.09 19.45 -9.56
C TYR A 414 -0.30 20.07 -9.82
N PRO A 415 -0.54 21.35 -9.51
CA PRO A 415 -1.77 22.03 -9.92
C PRO A 415 -1.75 22.26 -11.44
N ILE A 416 -2.59 21.53 -12.16
CA ILE A 416 -2.66 21.53 -13.64
C ILE A 416 -3.61 22.62 -14.13
N ALA A 417 -4.75 22.79 -13.45
CA ALA A 417 -5.70 23.88 -13.66
C ALA A 417 -6.40 24.26 -12.34
N PRO A 418 -6.57 25.56 -12.02
CA PRO A 418 -7.41 26.00 -10.91
C PRO A 418 -8.90 25.78 -11.23
N PHE A 419 -9.77 25.89 -10.23
CA PHE A 419 -11.23 25.80 -10.41
C PHE A 419 -11.73 26.77 -11.49
N THR A 420 -12.20 26.22 -12.61
CA THR A 420 -12.74 26.96 -13.76
C THR A 420 -13.87 26.18 -14.42
N ASN A 421 -14.74 26.87 -15.17
CA ASN A 421 -15.68 26.26 -16.12
C ASN A 421 -15.19 26.35 -17.59
N ASP A 422 -13.99 26.90 -17.83
CA ASP A 422 -13.35 26.90 -19.15
C ASP A 422 -12.88 25.49 -19.54
N ARG A 423 -13.74 24.80 -20.28
CA ARG A 423 -13.51 23.46 -20.83
C ARG A 423 -12.33 23.40 -21.81
N VAL A 424 -12.05 24.49 -22.52
CA VAL A 424 -10.96 24.55 -23.51
C VAL A 424 -9.62 24.59 -22.77
N LEU A 425 -9.49 25.47 -21.78
CA LEU A 425 -8.33 25.51 -20.89
C LEU A 425 -8.13 24.18 -20.16
N LEU A 426 -9.18 23.59 -19.58
CA LEU A 426 -9.12 22.30 -18.90
C LEU A 426 -8.58 21.19 -19.83
N LYS A 427 -9.15 21.03 -21.04
CA LYS A 427 -8.70 20.02 -22.01
C LYS A 427 -7.25 20.23 -22.46
N GLN A 428 -6.85 21.47 -22.74
CA GLN A 428 -5.47 21.80 -23.11
C GLN A 428 -4.48 21.45 -21.98
N ARG A 429 -4.82 21.80 -20.73
CA ARG A 429 -3.98 21.52 -19.56
C ARG A 429 -3.88 20.03 -19.28
N ILE A 430 -4.98 19.27 -19.38
CA ILE A 430 -5.00 17.80 -19.28
C ILE A 430 -4.11 17.17 -20.37
N GLN A 431 -4.16 17.66 -21.61
CA GLN A 431 -3.35 17.12 -22.71
C GLN A 431 -1.84 17.28 -22.47
N ALA A 432 -1.42 18.32 -21.74
CA ALA A 432 -0.03 18.62 -21.44
C ALA A 432 0.56 17.82 -20.26
N ILE A 433 -0.26 17.12 -19.47
CA ILE A 433 0.17 16.33 -18.30
C ILE A 433 1.21 15.28 -18.71
N ARG A 434 2.35 15.23 -18.02
CA ARG A 434 3.39 14.18 -18.15
C ARG A 434 3.46 13.35 -16.87
N GLY A 435 3.83 12.08 -17.00
CA GLY A 435 3.99 11.17 -15.87
C GLY A 435 5.44 10.73 -15.64
N GLY A 436 5.63 9.91 -14.60
CA GLY A 436 6.91 9.37 -14.15
C GLY A 436 7.24 9.76 -12.71
N GLY A 437 7.93 8.85 -12.00
CA GLY A 437 8.31 9.00 -10.59
C GLY A 437 7.58 8.02 -9.65
N GLY A 438 7.85 8.10 -8.35
CA GLY A 438 7.11 7.35 -7.34
C GLY A 438 5.75 7.97 -7.00
N THR A 439 5.02 7.32 -6.11
CA THR A 439 3.63 7.68 -5.72
C THR A 439 3.59 8.11 -4.26
N ALA A 440 3.01 9.28 -3.98
CA ALA A 440 2.66 9.78 -2.65
C ALA A 440 1.18 10.22 -2.69
N PHE A 441 0.28 9.27 -2.48
CA PHE A 441 -1.17 9.40 -2.62
C PHE A 441 -1.80 10.07 -1.40
N TYR A 442 -1.37 9.75 -0.17
CA TYR A 442 -1.98 10.32 1.03
C TYR A 442 -1.77 11.83 1.13
N ASP A 443 -0.52 12.29 1.00
CA ASP A 443 -0.18 13.71 0.95
C ASP A 443 -0.84 14.44 -0.22
N ALA A 444 -1.00 13.76 -1.37
CA ALA A 444 -1.70 14.33 -2.51
C ALA A 444 -3.18 14.57 -2.25
N LEU A 445 -3.87 13.59 -1.65
CA LEU A 445 -5.28 13.73 -1.28
C LEU A 445 -5.46 14.77 -0.17
N TRP A 446 -4.58 14.79 0.83
CA TRP A 446 -4.57 15.80 1.91
C TRP A 446 -4.39 17.23 1.39
N HIS A 447 -3.47 17.44 0.45
CA HIS A 447 -3.23 18.73 -0.18
C HIS A 447 -4.45 19.20 -0.99
N VAL A 448 -5.02 18.32 -1.83
CA VAL A 448 -6.20 18.66 -2.64
C VAL A 448 -7.43 18.91 -1.77
N LEU A 449 -7.64 18.12 -0.72
CA LEU A 449 -8.68 18.35 0.28
C LEU A 449 -8.56 19.74 0.91
N THR A 450 -7.35 20.18 1.24
CA THR A 450 -7.08 21.53 1.77
C THR A 450 -7.46 22.65 0.79
N GLU A 451 -7.18 22.51 -0.50
CA GLU A 451 -7.52 23.53 -1.52
C GLU A 451 -9.01 23.53 -1.89
N VAL A 452 -9.69 22.38 -1.76
CA VAL A 452 -11.15 22.26 -1.91
C VAL A 452 -11.88 22.86 -0.70
N GLU A 453 -11.41 22.59 0.52
CA GLU A 453 -12.00 23.09 1.76
C GLU A 453 -11.94 24.62 1.89
N ARG A 454 -10.92 25.27 1.30
CA ARG A 454 -10.77 26.73 1.20
C ARG A 454 -11.91 27.48 0.51
N ARG A 455 -12.81 26.78 -0.19
CA ARG A 455 -13.89 27.38 -0.99
C ARG A 455 -15.27 26.93 -0.48
N PRO A 456 -15.74 27.42 0.68
CA PRO A 456 -17.06 27.07 1.21
C PRO A 456 -18.21 27.64 0.36
N GLY A 457 -19.41 27.07 0.50
CA GLY A 457 -20.66 27.60 -0.08
C GLY A 457 -21.15 26.93 -1.37
N ARG A 458 -20.44 25.94 -1.93
CA ARG A 458 -20.93 25.05 -3.01
C ARG A 458 -20.75 23.58 -2.60
N ARG A 459 -21.43 22.65 -3.28
CA ARG A 459 -21.18 21.21 -3.11
C ARG A 459 -19.78 20.88 -3.61
N ARG A 460 -19.02 20.09 -2.85
CA ARG A 460 -17.60 19.81 -3.12
C ARG A 460 -17.35 18.32 -3.29
N ALA A 461 -16.56 17.97 -4.30
CA ALA A 461 -16.17 16.59 -4.56
C ALA A 461 -14.70 16.50 -5.03
N ILE A 462 -14.03 15.43 -4.62
CA ILE A 462 -12.75 14.98 -5.18
C ILE A 462 -13.00 13.68 -5.95
N VAL A 463 -12.64 13.66 -7.23
CA VAL A 463 -12.57 12.43 -8.00
C VAL A 463 -11.10 12.09 -8.18
N VAL A 464 -10.66 10.96 -7.62
CA VAL A 464 -9.25 10.56 -7.66
C VAL A 464 -9.06 9.27 -8.44
N MET A 465 -8.26 9.32 -9.50
CA MET A 465 -7.92 8.15 -10.33
C MET A 465 -6.50 7.70 -9.98
N THR A 466 -6.36 6.47 -9.47
CA THR A 466 -5.10 5.88 -8.99
C THR A 466 -5.20 4.36 -8.98
N ASP A 467 -4.08 3.64 -8.93
CA ASP A 467 -4.08 2.22 -8.56
C ASP A 467 -4.00 2.00 -7.03
N GLY A 468 -3.85 3.09 -6.27
CA GLY A 468 -3.92 3.15 -4.81
C GLY A 468 -2.66 2.68 -4.09
N VAL A 469 -1.61 2.24 -4.79
CA VAL A 469 -0.39 1.73 -4.16
C VAL A 469 0.56 2.88 -3.82
N ASP A 470 0.39 3.42 -2.60
CA ASP A 470 1.29 4.44 -2.08
C ASP A 470 2.68 3.86 -1.80
N ASN A 471 3.70 4.42 -2.46
CA ASN A 471 5.07 3.94 -2.39
C ASN A 471 5.81 4.44 -1.13
N SER A 472 5.28 5.47 -0.43
CA SER A 472 5.84 5.96 0.84
C SER A 472 5.92 4.87 1.91
N ILE A 473 4.85 4.08 2.03
CA ILE A 473 4.69 2.99 3.02
C ILE A 473 5.79 1.93 2.86
N ARG A 474 6.29 1.71 1.64
CA ARG A 474 7.35 0.72 1.37
C ARG A 474 8.74 1.22 1.71
N GLN A 475 8.99 2.53 1.64
CA GLN A 475 10.32 3.11 1.86
C GLN A 475 10.22 4.49 2.55
N PRO A 476 9.80 4.57 3.83
CA PRO A 476 9.60 5.85 4.53
C PRO A 476 10.84 6.76 4.56
N TRP A 477 12.03 6.17 4.48
CA TRP A 477 13.32 6.87 4.47
C TRP A 477 13.73 7.44 3.10
N LEU A 478 13.14 6.95 2.00
CA LEU A 478 13.37 7.45 0.63
C LEU A 478 12.17 8.25 0.09
N TYR A 479 11.00 8.04 0.69
CA TYR A 479 9.72 8.69 0.43
C TYR A 479 9.02 8.93 1.78
N PRO A 480 9.49 9.88 2.61
CA PRO A 480 8.73 10.30 3.78
C PRO A 480 7.37 10.82 3.32
N THR A 481 6.32 10.41 4.03
CA THR A 481 4.95 10.96 3.93
C THR A 481 4.74 11.91 5.10
N ASP A 482 4.09 13.04 4.87
CA ASP A 482 3.76 13.98 5.94
C ASP A 482 2.54 13.50 6.76
N HIS A 483 1.71 12.60 6.20
CA HIS A 483 0.48 12.10 6.81
C HIS A 483 0.31 10.58 6.65
N THR A 484 -0.21 9.91 7.69
CA THR A 484 -0.64 8.50 7.65
C THR A 484 -2.01 8.32 7.00
N PHE A 485 -2.37 7.07 6.67
CA PHE A 485 -3.72 6.74 6.22
C PHE A 485 -4.76 7.03 7.30
N GLU A 486 -4.42 6.78 8.56
CA GLU A 486 -5.26 6.96 9.74
C GLU A 486 -5.58 8.44 9.99
N GLU A 487 -4.60 9.32 9.85
CA GLU A 487 -4.79 10.78 9.93
C GLU A 487 -5.61 11.31 8.76
N LEU A 488 -5.31 10.86 7.54
CA LEU A 488 -6.08 11.20 6.34
C LEU A 488 -7.54 10.76 6.47
N LEU A 489 -7.80 9.53 6.96
CA LEU A 489 -9.14 9.02 7.18
C LEU A 489 -9.88 9.81 8.26
N ALA A 490 -9.22 10.17 9.36
CA ALA A 490 -9.79 11.02 10.40
C ALA A 490 -10.20 12.40 9.85
N ARG A 491 -9.36 13.03 9.00
CA ARG A 491 -9.72 14.30 8.34
C ARG A 491 -10.89 14.14 7.36
N VAL A 492 -10.93 13.03 6.59
CA VAL A 492 -12.06 12.73 5.70
C VAL A 492 -13.36 12.47 6.46
N GLN A 493 -13.30 11.94 7.69
CA GLN A 493 -14.45 11.79 8.59
C GLN A 493 -14.96 13.13 9.16
N GLU A 494 -14.12 14.17 9.20
CA GLU A 494 -14.47 15.52 9.64
C GLU A 494 -15.01 16.38 8.49
N SER A 495 -14.41 16.28 7.31
CA SER A 495 -14.75 17.03 6.10
C SER A 495 -16.21 16.85 5.62
N ASP A 496 -16.64 17.73 4.71
CA ASP A 496 -17.91 17.63 3.97
C ASP A 496 -17.72 17.28 2.48
N VAL A 497 -16.47 17.07 2.06
CA VAL A 497 -16.09 16.82 0.67
C VAL A 497 -16.33 15.35 0.31
N LEU A 498 -17.12 15.10 -0.73
CA LEU A 498 -17.37 13.76 -1.28
C LEU A 498 -16.11 13.23 -1.96
N ILE A 499 -15.68 11.99 -1.70
CA ILE A 499 -14.52 11.39 -2.36
C ILE A 499 -14.95 10.19 -3.21
N TYR A 500 -14.61 10.24 -4.48
CA TYR A 500 -14.88 9.21 -5.49
C TYR A 500 -13.56 8.65 -6.03
N PRO A 501 -13.02 7.59 -5.42
CA PRO A 501 -11.85 6.91 -5.95
C PRO A 501 -12.24 6.05 -7.15
N ILE A 502 -11.41 6.11 -8.18
CA ILE A 502 -11.47 5.28 -9.38
C ILE A 502 -10.20 4.42 -9.37
N TYR A 503 -10.34 3.17 -8.91
CA TYR A 503 -9.27 2.18 -8.89
C TYR A 503 -8.95 1.72 -10.32
N LEU A 504 -7.73 1.98 -10.77
CA LEU A 504 -7.17 1.41 -12.00
C LEU A 504 -6.51 0.07 -11.70
N ASP A 505 -6.91 -1.00 -12.38
CA ASP A 505 -6.20 -2.28 -12.23
C ASP A 505 -4.87 -2.26 -13.01
N THR A 506 -3.77 -2.02 -12.26
CA THR A 506 -2.38 -2.19 -12.72
C THR A 506 -1.73 -3.45 -12.14
N GLU A 507 -2.45 -4.25 -11.33
CA GLU A 507 -1.87 -5.35 -10.52
C GLU A 507 -1.13 -6.37 -11.40
N TYR A 508 -1.74 -6.80 -12.51
CA TYR A 508 -1.09 -7.74 -13.43
C TYR A 508 0.20 -7.17 -14.05
N GLU A 509 0.23 -5.89 -14.42
CA GLU A 509 1.40 -5.28 -15.05
C GLU A 509 2.54 -5.08 -14.04
N VAL A 510 2.25 -4.55 -12.85
CA VAL A 510 3.29 -4.20 -11.87
C VAL A 510 3.75 -5.42 -11.05
N VAL A 511 2.84 -6.32 -10.66
CA VAL A 511 3.17 -7.55 -9.91
C VAL A 511 3.73 -8.64 -10.83
N VAL A 512 3.04 -8.98 -11.93
CA VAL A 512 3.41 -10.15 -12.74
C VAL A 512 4.48 -9.83 -13.78
N ARG A 513 4.34 -8.70 -14.51
CA ARG A 513 5.30 -8.34 -15.58
C ARG A 513 6.53 -7.61 -15.05
N GLN A 514 6.35 -6.59 -14.20
CA GLN A 514 7.47 -5.79 -13.69
C GLN A 514 8.09 -6.33 -12.38
N ARG A 515 7.38 -7.21 -11.64
CA ARG A 515 7.77 -7.72 -10.31
C ARG A 515 8.13 -6.63 -9.29
N ARG A 516 7.52 -5.45 -9.42
CA ARG A 516 7.80 -4.30 -8.55
C ARG A 516 6.94 -4.27 -7.30
N GLU A 517 5.75 -4.85 -7.34
CA GLU A 517 4.76 -4.85 -6.25
C GLU A 517 4.31 -6.26 -5.84
N SER A 518 3.52 -6.33 -4.76
CA SER A 518 2.88 -7.56 -4.26
C SER A 518 1.35 -7.52 -4.46
N PRO A 519 0.66 -8.67 -4.55
CA PRO A 519 -0.81 -8.71 -4.52
C PRO A 519 -1.39 -8.11 -3.22
N MET A 520 -0.61 -8.15 -2.13
CA MET A 520 -1.02 -7.68 -0.81
C MET A 520 -1.07 -6.15 -0.73
N SER A 521 -0.13 -5.44 -1.39
CA SER A 521 -0.16 -3.97 -1.47
C SER A 521 -1.42 -3.50 -2.19
N TYR A 522 -1.78 -4.14 -3.31
CA TYR A 522 -3.04 -3.87 -4.02
C TYR A 522 -4.29 -4.24 -3.19
N ALA A 523 -4.25 -5.31 -2.40
CA ALA A 523 -5.35 -5.67 -1.50
C ALA A 523 -5.57 -4.63 -0.38
N VAL A 524 -4.48 -4.12 0.22
CA VAL A 524 -4.54 -3.06 1.23
C VAL A 524 -5.00 -1.74 0.61
N ALA A 525 -4.43 -1.35 -0.54
CA ALA A 525 -4.83 -0.16 -1.30
C ALA A 525 -6.33 -0.13 -1.60
N ARG A 526 -6.89 -1.22 -2.17
CA ARG A 526 -8.34 -1.33 -2.44
C ARG A 526 -9.20 -1.15 -1.18
N ARG A 527 -8.77 -1.70 -0.03
CA ARG A 527 -9.48 -1.55 1.26
C ARG A 527 -9.44 -0.10 1.77
N GLN A 528 -8.31 0.59 1.56
CA GLN A 528 -8.14 2.00 1.97
C GLN A 528 -8.93 2.96 1.08
N LEU A 529 -8.91 2.76 -0.25
CA LEU A 529 -9.76 3.51 -1.19
C LEU A 529 -11.26 3.32 -0.87
N LEU A 530 -11.70 2.09 -0.56
CA LEU A 530 -13.07 1.82 -0.13
C LEU A 530 -13.44 2.61 1.14
N ALA A 531 -12.58 2.57 2.17
CA ALA A 531 -12.81 3.30 3.41
C ALA A 531 -12.91 4.82 3.22
N LEU A 532 -12.10 5.41 2.32
CA LEU A 532 -12.19 6.84 1.98
C LEU A 532 -13.52 7.19 1.29
N ALA A 533 -14.00 6.34 0.38
CA ALA A 533 -15.30 6.49 -0.26
C ALA A 533 -16.46 6.38 0.75
N GLU A 534 -16.46 5.34 1.59
CA GLU A 534 -17.52 5.10 2.57
C GLU A 534 -17.65 6.24 3.61
N HIS A 535 -16.53 6.75 4.14
CA HIS A 535 -16.57 7.79 5.17
C HIS A 535 -16.93 9.18 4.64
N SER A 536 -16.55 9.48 3.39
CA SER A 536 -16.99 10.68 2.66
C SER A 536 -18.40 10.56 2.04
N ALA A 537 -19.07 9.42 2.21
CA ALA A 537 -20.34 9.06 1.57
C ALA A 537 -20.32 9.02 0.03
N GLY A 538 -19.15 9.03 -0.60
CA GLY A 538 -18.96 8.78 -2.03
C GLY A 538 -19.04 7.28 -2.40
N THR A 539 -18.47 6.91 -3.54
CA THR A 539 -18.56 5.56 -4.11
C THR A 539 -17.21 5.15 -4.72
N LEU A 540 -16.69 3.97 -4.38
CA LEU A 540 -15.51 3.38 -5.01
C LEU A 540 -15.90 2.78 -6.36
N TYR A 541 -15.22 3.21 -7.43
CA TYR A 541 -15.33 2.63 -8.76
C TYR A 541 -14.06 1.87 -9.13
N ARG A 542 -14.19 0.88 -10.02
CA ARG A 542 -13.09 0.19 -10.72
C ARG A 542 -13.21 0.46 -12.21
N ALA A 543 -12.08 0.60 -12.89
CA ALA A 543 -12.03 0.64 -14.35
C ALA A 543 -10.73 0.00 -14.87
N ASP A 544 -10.85 -0.80 -15.92
CA ASP A 544 -9.72 -1.55 -16.51
C ASP A 544 -9.36 -0.98 -17.89
N THR A 545 -10.36 -0.45 -18.61
CA THR A 545 -10.31 0.09 -19.98
C THR A 545 -10.62 1.61 -20.06
N VAL A 546 -10.69 2.20 -21.27
CA VAL A 546 -11.12 3.61 -21.46
C VAL A 546 -12.63 3.72 -21.30
N GLU A 547 -13.31 2.74 -21.84
CA GLU A 547 -14.76 2.62 -21.97
C GLU A 547 -15.40 2.44 -20.59
N ASP A 548 -14.75 1.68 -19.69
CA ASP A 548 -15.10 1.63 -18.27
C ASP A 548 -15.02 3.01 -17.61
N LEU A 549 -13.95 3.78 -17.87
CA LEU A 549 -13.73 5.09 -17.25
C LEU A 549 -14.77 6.12 -17.70
N GLU A 550 -15.12 6.17 -18.99
CA GLU A 550 -16.18 7.05 -19.48
C GLU A 550 -17.54 6.69 -18.84
N GLY A 551 -17.84 5.39 -18.72
CA GLY A 551 -19.03 4.91 -17.99
C GLY A 551 -18.98 5.11 -16.46
N VAL A 552 -17.79 5.20 -15.86
CA VAL A 552 -17.61 5.60 -14.44
C VAL A 552 -17.84 7.11 -14.29
N TYR A 553 -17.24 7.94 -15.14
CA TYR A 553 -17.36 9.39 -15.07
C TYR A 553 -18.79 9.88 -15.28
N GLN A 554 -19.54 9.27 -16.20
CA GLN A 554 -20.97 9.56 -16.37
C GLN A 554 -21.75 9.27 -15.08
N ARG A 555 -21.53 8.09 -14.46
CA ARG A 555 -22.16 7.72 -13.19
C ARG A 555 -21.79 8.65 -12.04
N ILE A 556 -20.56 9.16 -11.97
CA ILE A 556 -20.14 10.14 -10.96
C ILE A 556 -20.82 11.51 -11.20
N ALA A 557 -20.86 11.98 -12.46
CA ALA A 557 -21.55 13.23 -12.81
C ALA A 557 -23.04 13.16 -12.49
N ASP A 558 -23.67 12.01 -12.71
CA ASP A 558 -25.07 11.76 -12.38
C ASP A 558 -25.26 11.63 -10.84
N GLU A 559 -24.43 10.87 -10.11
CA GLU A 559 -24.52 10.74 -8.65
C GLU A 559 -24.42 12.13 -7.97
N LEU A 560 -23.48 12.98 -8.40
CA LEU A 560 -23.31 14.35 -7.91
C LEU A 560 -24.56 15.24 -8.12
N ARG A 561 -25.34 14.96 -9.17
CA ARG A 561 -26.63 15.60 -9.52
C ARG A 561 -27.84 14.92 -8.89
N THR A 562 -27.63 14.02 -7.92
CA THR A 562 -28.70 13.37 -7.11
C THR A 562 -28.55 13.60 -5.62
N ILE A 563 -27.49 14.31 -5.21
CA ILE A 563 -27.18 14.62 -3.82
C ILE A 563 -27.81 15.96 -3.43
N TYR A 564 -28.42 16.01 -2.26
CA TYR A 564 -28.82 17.23 -1.57
C TYR A 564 -27.71 17.64 -0.60
N SER A 565 -27.50 18.94 -0.42
CA SER A 565 -26.55 19.44 0.59
C SER A 565 -27.32 20.20 1.65
N LEU A 566 -27.36 19.63 2.86
CA LEU A 566 -28.01 20.20 4.03
C LEU A 566 -26.94 20.80 4.95
N ALA A 567 -27.29 21.85 5.70
CA ALA A 567 -26.50 22.25 6.87
C ALA A 567 -27.40 22.51 8.07
N TYR A 568 -26.86 22.33 9.27
CA TYR A 568 -27.49 22.71 10.53
C TYR A 568 -26.44 23.32 11.48
N SER A 569 -26.89 24.11 12.45
CA SER A 569 -26.06 24.50 13.60
C SER A 569 -26.33 23.49 14.73
N PRO A 570 -25.32 22.76 15.25
CA PRO A 570 -25.54 21.81 16.33
C PRO A 570 -26.08 22.48 17.59
N THR A 571 -27.12 21.91 18.19
CA THR A 571 -27.62 22.35 19.51
C THR A 571 -26.60 22.13 20.62
N ASN A 572 -25.64 21.21 20.44
CA ASN A 572 -24.52 21.03 21.35
C ASN A 572 -23.27 21.76 20.83
N ALA A 573 -22.82 22.79 21.54
CA ALA A 573 -21.60 23.54 21.20
C ALA A 573 -20.29 22.89 21.71
N THR A 574 -20.30 21.81 22.51
CA THR A 574 -19.08 21.29 23.15
C THR A 574 -18.16 20.57 22.17
N ARG A 575 -16.96 21.12 21.94
CA ARG A 575 -15.86 20.50 21.21
C ARG A 575 -15.05 19.60 22.15
N ASP A 576 -15.58 18.42 22.44
CA ASP A 576 -15.04 17.47 23.42
C ASP A 576 -14.27 16.29 22.78
N GLY A 577 -14.04 16.35 21.46
CA GLY A 577 -13.36 15.33 20.68
C GLY A 577 -14.16 14.03 20.50
N LYS A 578 -15.41 13.95 20.96
CA LYS A 578 -16.23 12.73 20.84
C LYS A 578 -16.88 12.62 19.47
N TRP A 579 -17.20 11.38 19.09
CA TRP A 579 -18.00 11.09 17.92
C TRP A 579 -19.46 11.43 18.18
N ARG A 580 -20.06 12.23 17.27
CA ARG A 580 -21.50 12.51 17.23
C ARG A 580 -22.13 11.80 16.05
N THR A 581 -23.24 11.11 16.30
CA THR A 581 -23.93 10.29 15.31
C THR A 581 -24.97 11.10 14.56
N ILE A 582 -24.78 11.26 13.24
CA ILE A 582 -25.75 11.91 12.37
C ILE A 582 -26.71 10.86 11.80
N ARG A 583 -28.01 11.13 11.88
CA ARG A 583 -29.06 10.35 11.23
C ARG A 583 -29.99 11.26 10.46
N VAL A 584 -29.96 11.18 9.14
CA VAL A 584 -30.94 11.86 8.27
C VAL A 584 -32.13 10.92 8.03
N LYS A 585 -33.35 11.46 8.17
CA LYS A 585 -34.60 10.83 7.79
C LYS A 585 -35.28 11.67 6.71
N VAL A 586 -35.83 11.00 5.70
CA VAL A 586 -36.76 11.62 4.73
C VAL A 586 -38.19 11.23 5.12
N LEU A 587 -39.13 12.16 5.00
CA LEU A 587 -40.54 11.96 5.38
C LEU A 587 -41.34 11.22 4.29
N ARG A 588 -40.92 11.32 3.03
CA ARG A 588 -41.50 10.58 1.89
C ARG A 588 -41.33 9.06 2.09
N PRO A 589 -42.39 8.24 1.97
CA PRO A 589 -42.28 6.78 2.06
C PRO A 589 -41.60 6.18 0.82
N GLY A 590 -41.10 4.94 0.94
CA GLY A 590 -40.51 4.18 -0.18
C GLY A 590 -39.13 4.67 -0.64
N VAL A 591 -38.41 5.43 0.19
CA VAL A 591 -37.07 5.94 -0.15
C VAL A 591 -35.97 5.40 0.79
N ARG A 592 -34.78 5.22 0.24
CA ARG A 592 -33.53 4.91 0.96
C ARG A 592 -32.64 6.15 0.99
N VAL A 593 -31.95 6.36 2.09
CA VAL A 593 -31.14 7.57 2.35
C VAL A 593 -29.69 7.17 2.61
N LYS A 594 -28.74 7.73 1.85
CA LYS A 594 -27.28 7.59 2.03
C LYS A 594 -26.71 8.95 2.44
N ALA A 595 -26.09 9.02 3.62
CA ALA A 595 -25.47 10.23 4.17
C ALA A 595 -24.30 9.87 5.10
N ARG A 596 -23.49 10.86 5.51
CA ARG A 596 -22.43 10.64 6.52
C ARG A 596 -23.02 10.09 7.82
N ARG A 597 -22.32 9.16 8.47
CA ARG A 597 -22.77 8.49 9.72
C ARG A 597 -22.60 9.35 10.98
N GLY A 598 -21.85 10.44 10.89
CA GLY A 598 -21.46 11.27 12.02
C GLY A 598 -20.23 12.12 11.72
N TYR A 599 -19.63 12.66 12.78
CA TYR A 599 -18.39 13.44 12.78
C TYR A 599 -17.75 13.47 14.18
N TYR A 600 -16.49 13.90 14.30
CA TYR A 600 -15.86 14.21 15.58
C TYR A 600 -16.01 15.69 15.93
N ALA A 601 -16.48 16.00 17.14
CA ALA A 601 -16.67 17.38 17.60
C ALA A 601 -15.38 17.98 18.15
N ARG A 602 -14.55 18.54 17.27
CA ARG A 602 -13.26 19.20 17.57
C ARG A 602 -13.32 20.72 17.40
#